data_AF-A0A967V7U2-F1
#
_entry.id   AF-A0A967V7U2-F1
#
_cell.length_a   1.000
_cell.length_b   1.000
_cell.length_c   1.000
_cell.angle_alpha   90.00
_cell.angle_beta   90.00
_cell.angle_gamma   90.00
#
_symmetry.space_group_name_H-M   'P 1'
#
loop_
_entity.id
_entity.type
_entity.pdbx_description
1 polymer ?
#
loop_
_entity_poly.entity_id
_entity_poly.type
_entity_poly.pdbx_seq_one_letter_code
_entity_poly.pdbx_strand_id
1 'polypeptide(L)' 'MPGDIDNQGNRQYIRIDRVTYSDGLHPEDCPGGVDLWPRDADGLGKSLSRKQADDYGNDVANWVAATPSPGTANP' A
#
# COMPACT_ATOMS: atom_id res chain seq x y z
N MET A 1 -17.63 5.88 11.82
CA MET A 1 -18.51 6.82 12.56
C MET A 1 -19.15 6.09 13.73
N PRO A 2 -19.43 6.72 14.87
CA PRO A 2 -20.19 6.06 15.93
C PRO A 2 -21.59 5.68 15.42
N GLY A 3 -21.97 4.40 15.58
CA GLY A 3 -23.30 3.85 15.22
C GLY A 3 -24.30 3.95 16.38
N ASP A 4 -25.05 2.89 16.67
CA ASP A 4 -25.92 2.82 17.86
C ASP A 4 -25.26 2.10 19.05
N ILE A 5 -25.87 2.21 20.25
CA ILE A 5 -25.48 1.40 21.40
C ILE A 5 -26.33 0.13 21.34
N ASP A 6 -25.69 -1.04 21.42
CA ASP A 6 -26.42 -2.31 21.41
C ASP A 6 -27.14 -2.58 22.74
N ASN A 7 -27.90 -3.69 22.79
CA ASN A 7 -28.65 -4.10 23.99
C ASN A 7 -27.75 -4.50 25.17
N GLN A 8 -26.43 -4.58 24.98
CA GLN A 8 -25.45 -4.85 26.03
C GLN A 8 -24.73 -3.57 26.49
N GLY A 9 -25.12 -2.40 25.97
CA GLY A 9 -24.52 -1.12 26.32
C GLY A 9 -23.23 -0.80 25.55
N ASN A 10 -22.84 -1.60 24.55
CA ASN A 10 -21.61 -1.38 23.80
C ASN A 10 -21.83 -0.42 22.64
N ARG A 11 -20.90 0.54 22.49
CA ARG A 11 -20.87 1.48 21.37
C ARG A 11 -20.49 0.76 20.09
N GLN A 12 -21.41 0.70 19.12
CA GLN A 12 -21.10 0.17 17.80
C GLN A 12 -20.42 1.23 16.92
N TYR A 13 -19.64 0.78 15.95
CA TYR A 13 -18.94 1.63 14.99
C TYR A 13 -19.25 1.20 13.57
N ILE A 14 -19.63 2.15 12.74
CA ILE A 14 -19.88 1.94 11.32
C ILE A 14 -18.56 2.09 10.58
N ARG A 15 -18.15 1.03 9.87
CA ARG A 15 -17.02 1.03 8.94
C ARG A 15 -17.39 1.86 7.71
N ILE A 16 -16.68 2.95 7.48
CA ILE A 16 -16.89 3.83 6.33
C ILE A 16 -16.10 3.35 5.12
N ASP A 17 -14.85 2.93 5.34
CA ASP A 17 -13.97 2.44 4.31
C ASP A 17 -13.13 1.26 4.83
N ARG A 18 -12.72 0.39 3.92
CA ARG A 18 -11.75 -0.69 4.15
C ARG A 18 -10.98 -0.94 2.86
N VAL A 19 -9.67 -0.76 2.94
CA VAL A 19 -8.74 -1.26 1.93
C VAL A 19 -8.26 -2.65 2.35
N THR A 20 -8.49 -3.64 1.50
CA THR A 20 -7.82 -4.95 1.59
C THR A 20 -6.71 -4.95 0.56
N TYR A 21 -5.48 -5.16 1.03
CA TYR A 21 -4.30 -5.29 0.17
C TYR A 21 -4.25 -6.73 -0.39
N SER A 22 -3.85 -6.88 -1.65
CA SER A 22 -3.58 -8.18 -2.26
C SER A 22 -2.25 -8.14 -3.03
N ASP A 23 -1.61 -9.29 -3.17
CA ASP A 23 -0.42 -9.50 -4.01
C ASP A 23 -0.77 -9.89 -5.46
N GLY A 24 -2.05 -9.83 -5.82
CA GLY A 24 -2.56 -10.17 -7.14
C GLY A 24 -2.91 -11.64 -7.33
N LEU A 25 -2.87 -12.46 -6.27
CA LEU A 25 -3.15 -13.89 -6.31
C LEU A 25 -4.38 -14.31 -5.47
N HIS A 26 -5.21 -13.36 -5.04
CA HIS A 26 -6.39 -13.61 -4.19
C HIS A 26 -7.70 -13.10 -4.80
N PRO A 27 -8.12 -13.62 -5.97
CA PRO A 27 -9.40 -13.26 -6.60
C PRO A 27 -10.61 -13.63 -5.75
N GLU A 28 -10.51 -14.60 -4.85
CA GLU A 28 -11.56 -15.01 -3.90
C GLU A 28 -11.94 -13.92 -2.89
N ASP A 29 -11.01 -13.00 -2.60
CA ASP A 29 -11.20 -11.93 -1.62
C ASP A 29 -11.72 -10.63 -2.25
N CYS A 30 -11.79 -10.57 -3.60
CA CYS A 30 -12.26 -9.40 -4.33
C CYS A 30 -13.66 -9.57 -4.93
N PRO A 31 -14.49 -8.50 -4.91
CA PRO A 31 -15.75 -8.48 -5.64
C PRO A 31 -15.53 -8.77 -7.14
N GLY A 32 -16.33 -9.68 -7.69
CA GLY A 32 -16.26 -10.05 -9.11
C GLY A 32 -15.31 -11.20 -9.45
N GLY A 33 -14.64 -11.82 -8.47
CA GLY A 33 -13.80 -13.00 -8.69
C GLY A 33 -12.53 -12.71 -9.49
N VAL A 34 -12.10 -11.44 -9.50
CA VAL A 34 -10.86 -10.96 -10.12
C VAL A 34 -10.11 -10.18 -9.06
N ASP A 35 -8.82 -10.43 -8.94
CA ASP A 35 -7.98 -9.62 -8.06
C ASP A 35 -7.83 -8.21 -8.65
N LEU A 36 -8.23 -7.21 -7.86
CA LEU A 36 -8.15 -5.81 -8.28
C LEU A 36 -6.72 -5.24 -8.17
N TRP A 37 -5.84 -5.92 -7.44
CA TRP A 37 -4.44 -5.55 -7.33
C TRP A 37 -3.64 -6.28 -8.41
N PRO A 38 -2.91 -5.56 -9.27
CA PRO A 38 -2.05 -6.21 -10.24
C PRO A 38 -0.86 -6.85 -9.53
N ARG A 39 -0.47 -8.05 -9.97
CA ARG A 39 0.70 -8.78 -9.44
C ARG A 39 2.00 -7.99 -9.63
N ASP A 40 2.12 -7.33 -10.78
CA ASP A 40 3.26 -6.51 -11.14
C ASP A 40 2.86 -5.04 -11.09
N ALA A 41 3.79 -4.17 -10.70
CA ALA A 41 3.58 -2.73 -10.83
C ALA A 41 3.40 -2.35 -12.31
N ASP A 42 2.60 -1.33 -12.58
CA ASP A 42 2.36 -0.81 -13.93
C ASP A 42 3.66 -0.45 -14.68
N GLY A 43 4.77 -0.25 -13.95
CA GLY A 43 6.12 -0.08 -14.50
C GLY A 43 6.38 1.29 -15.14
N LEU A 44 5.36 2.16 -15.20
CA LEU A 44 5.43 3.48 -15.84
C LEU A 44 5.88 4.60 -14.88
N GLY A 45 5.98 4.30 -13.59
CA GLY A 45 6.27 5.29 -12.53
C GLY A 45 7.75 5.40 -12.16
N LYS A 46 8.06 6.47 -11.43
CA LYS A 46 9.35 6.61 -10.72
C LYS A 46 9.41 5.65 -9.54
N SER A 47 10.62 5.19 -9.18
CA SER A 47 10.88 4.46 -7.95
C SER A 47 11.51 5.37 -6.90
N LEU A 48 11.45 4.95 -5.63
CA LEU A 48 12.20 5.60 -4.56
C LEU A 48 13.68 5.19 -4.64
N SER A 49 14.54 6.19 -4.72
CA SER A 49 16.00 6.08 -4.68
C SER A 49 16.54 6.82 -3.47
N ARG A 50 17.55 6.24 -2.81
CA ARG A 50 18.26 6.92 -1.71
C ARG A 50 19.08 8.08 -2.26
N LYS A 51 19.04 9.24 -1.61
CA LYS A 51 19.88 10.39 -1.96
C LYS A 51 21.33 10.15 -1.55
N GLN A 52 21.52 9.58 -0.37
CA GLN A 52 22.81 9.21 0.19
C GLN A 52 22.77 7.75 0.66
N ALA A 53 23.69 6.94 0.13
CA ALA A 53 23.67 5.49 0.34
C ALA A 53 23.99 5.09 1.79
N ASP A 54 24.85 5.88 2.45
CA ASP A 54 25.33 5.62 3.82
C ASP A 54 24.38 6.15 4.90
N ASP A 55 23.38 6.95 4.51
CA ASP A 55 22.38 7.49 5.42
C ASP A 55 21.28 6.45 5.72
N TYR A 56 20.58 6.69 6.81
CA TYR A 56 19.53 5.83 7.32
C TYR A 56 18.39 5.62 6.32
N GLY A 57 18.05 4.36 6.03
CA GLY A 57 16.94 4.02 5.14
C GLY A 57 15.56 4.34 5.71
N ASN A 58 15.46 4.52 7.03
CA ASN A 58 14.23 4.95 7.70
C ASN A 58 14.09 6.48 7.80
N ASP A 59 15.06 7.26 7.33
CA ASP A 59 14.88 8.71 7.19
C ASP A 59 14.15 9.04 5.89
N VAL A 60 12.92 9.53 6.02
CA VAL A 60 12.08 9.92 4.87
C VAL A 60 12.72 11.01 4.01
N ALA A 61 13.57 11.87 4.61
CA ALA A 61 14.25 12.93 3.88
C ALA A 61 15.36 12.40 2.95
N ASN A 62 15.85 11.19 3.17
CA ASN A 62 16.87 10.55 2.34
C ASN A 62 16.31 9.86 1.08
N TRP A 63 15.03 10.07 0.74
CA TRP A 63 14.40 9.46 -0.43
C TRP A 63 14.01 10.48 -1.49
N VAL A 64 14.17 10.11 -2.76
CA VAL A 64 13.74 10.90 -3.92
C VAL A 64 13.12 9.99 -4.99
N ALA A 65 12.18 10.52 -5.76
CA ALA A 65 11.62 9.82 -6.90
C ALA A 65 12.57 9.92 -8.11
N ALA A 66 13.07 8.77 -8.58
CA ALA A 66 14.00 8.66 -9.70
C ALA A 66 13.57 7.57 -10.72
N THR A 67 14.28 7.48 -11.84
CA THR A 67 14.08 6.40 -12.83
C THR A 67 14.49 5.06 -12.20
N PRO A 68 13.66 4.00 -12.29
CA PRO A 68 14.00 2.70 -11.73
C PRO A 68 15.32 2.14 -12.27
N SER A 69 16.17 1.64 -11.36
CA SER A 69 17.49 1.06 -11.65
C SER A 69 17.67 -0.37 -11.10
N PRO A 70 16.70 -1.29 -11.27
CA PRO A 70 16.81 -2.65 -10.74
C PRO A 70 18.00 -3.38 -11.37
N GLY A 71 18.86 -3.96 -10.53
CA GLY A 71 20.07 -4.66 -10.98
C GLY A 71 21.21 -3.74 -11.43
N THR A 72 21.08 -2.42 -11.29
CA THR A 72 22.12 -1.43 -11.63
C THR A 72 22.38 -0.48 -10.45
N ALA A 73 23.35 0.42 -10.61
CA ALA A 73 23.65 1.44 -9.60
C ALA A 73 22.47 2.40 -9.41
N ASN A 74 22.26 2.84 -8.17
CA ASN A 74 21.25 3.84 -7.82
C ASN A 74 21.51 5.15 -8.60
N PRO A 75 20.48 5.74 -9.25
CA PRO A 75 20.60 6.94 -10.08
C PRO A 75 20.93 8.23 -9.32
#